data_AF-A0AA38PMT2-F1
#
_entry.id   AF-A0AA38PMT2-F1
#
_cell.length_a   1.000
_cell.length_b   1.000
_cell.length_c   1.000
_cell.angle_alpha   90.00
_cell.angle_beta   90.00
_cell.angle_gamma   90.00
#
_symmetry.space_group_name_H-M   'P 1'
#
loop_
_entity.id
_entity.type
_entity.pdbx_description
1 polymer ?
#
loop_
_entity_poly.entity_id
_entity_poly.type
_entity_poly.pdbx_seq_one_letter_code
_entity_poly.pdbx_strand_id
1 'polypeptide(L)'
;MSSPQKLTSSQIAAQLRQMQEQLLAAQEEERIEAERAKRVAEEKARREAEEQKKRQEKEIAEKKRRIEEAKRAKAAKKKLEEAEKKRQEELADARRGKAREVVPSQKRVRDDISDPLDPPYEEESMDNDSERDEEPRAPKKKRKGNNAQPIASTSSAQPACARCVERELDCRPQDQSNTVSCYHCRKSKVHCSWNDRVKSNPIVGDASQPTDFYERVVGAMEGIQDSM
;
A
#
# COMPACT_ATOMS: atom_id res chain seq x y z
N MET A 1 17.94 -79.32 18.94
CA MET A 1 17.08 -78.20 18.49
C MET A 1 15.77 -78.29 19.24
N SER A 2 15.45 -77.26 20.03
CA SER A 2 14.40 -77.32 21.04
C SER A 2 13.02 -77.52 20.41
N SER A 3 12.35 -78.61 20.77
CA SER A 3 10.98 -78.89 20.34
C SER A 3 10.04 -77.77 20.77
N PRO A 4 9.12 -77.31 19.89
CA PRO A 4 8.14 -76.30 20.23
C PRO A 4 7.23 -76.83 21.34
N GLN A 5 7.28 -76.18 22.51
CA GLN A 5 6.32 -76.46 23.58
C GLN A 5 4.92 -76.10 23.07
N LYS A 6 4.00 -77.07 23.10
CA LYS A 6 2.58 -76.82 22.85
C LYS A 6 2.06 -75.99 24.02
N LEU A 7 1.96 -74.68 23.82
CA LEU A 7 1.25 -73.79 24.74
C LEU A 7 -0.18 -74.29 24.87
N THR A 8 -0.62 -74.48 26.11
CA THR A 8 -2.01 -74.84 26.41
C THR A 8 -2.94 -73.72 25.99
N SER A 9 -4.20 -74.05 25.68
CA SER A 9 -5.22 -73.06 25.32
C SER A 9 -5.35 -71.92 26.35
N SER A 10 -5.11 -72.21 27.63
CA SER A 10 -5.08 -71.22 28.72
C SER A 10 -3.89 -70.24 28.62
N GLN A 11 -2.70 -70.72 28.25
CA GLN A 11 -1.51 -69.86 28.08
C GLN A 11 -1.64 -68.93 26.87
N ILE A 12 -2.27 -69.40 25.79
CA ILE A 12 -2.51 -68.61 24.58
C ILE A 12 -3.46 -67.44 24.89
N ALA A 13 -4.54 -67.68 25.65
CA ALA A 13 -5.49 -66.64 26.01
C ALA A 13 -4.87 -65.53 26.89
N ALA A 14 -3.98 -65.91 27.82
CA ALA A 14 -3.24 -64.95 28.63
C ALA A 14 -2.26 -64.12 27.79
N GLN A 15 -1.53 -64.76 26.87
CA GLN A 15 -0.58 -64.09 25.97
C GLN A 15 -1.28 -63.07 25.05
N LEU A 16 -2.47 -63.42 24.51
CA LEU A 16 -3.25 -62.51 23.67
C LEU A 16 -3.76 -61.29 24.44
N ARG A 17 -4.21 -61.46 25.69
CA ARG A 17 -4.63 -60.33 26.53
C ARG A 17 -3.47 -59.39 26.85
N GLN A 18 -2.30 -59.94 27.17
CA GLN A 18 -1.10 -59.14 27.42
C GLN A 18 -0.67 -58.34 26.18
N MET A 19 -0.74 -58.94 24.99
CA MET A 19 -0.47 -58.23 23.74
C MET A 19 -1.52 -57.15 23.44
N GLN A 20 -2.80 -57.42 23.71
CA GLN A 20 -3.87 -56.44 23.49
C GLN A 20 -3.74 -55.23 24.42
N GLU A 21 -3.35 -55.44 25.68
CA GLU A 21 -3.09 -54.37 26.63
C GLU A 21 -1.87 -53.53 26.21
N GLN A 22 -0.79 -54.16 25.73
CA GLN A 22 0.37 -53.44 25.18
C GLN A 22 0.01 -52.57 23.96
N LEU A 23 -0.82 -53.08 23.04
CA LEU A 23 -1.25 -52.31 21.87
C LEU A 23 -2.12 -51.11 22.24
N LEU A 24 -3.00 -51.27 23.24
CA LEU A 24 -3.84 -50.16 23.73
C LEU A 24 -3.00 -49.10 24.43
N ALA A 25 -2.04 -49.49 25.27
CA ALA A 25 -1.12 -48.57 25.94
C ALA A 25 -0.27 -47.79 24.92
N ALA A 26 0.23 -48.45 23.87
CA ALA A 26 0.99 -47.79 22.81
C ALA A 26 0.16 -46.75 22.05
N GLN A 27 -1.12 -47.04 21.74
CA GLN A 27 -2.01 -46.07 21.11
C GLN A 27 -2.33 -44.87 22.01
N GLU A 28 -2.48 -45.10 23.33
CA GLU A 28 -2.72 -44.01 24.28
C GLU A 28 -1.51 -43.08 24.38
N GLU A 29 -0.30 -43.64 24.41
CA GLU A 29 0.95 -42.86 24.41
C GLU A 29 1.09 -42.01 23.15
N GLU A 30 0.81 -42.57 21.96
CA GLU A 30 0.84 -41.83 20.69
C GLU A 30 -0.17 -40.66 20.68
N ARG A 31 -1.38 -40.86 21.22
CA ARG A 31 -2.37 -39.77 21.34
C ARG A 31 -1.91 -38.68 22.30
N ILE A 32 -1.29 -39.04 23.42
CA ILE A 32 -0.77 -38.07 24.39
C ILE A 32 0.41 -37.29 23.78
N GLU A 33 1.29 -37.94 23.03
CA GLU A 33 2.40 -37.28 22.34
C GLU A 33 1.90 -36.33 21.25
N ALA A 34 0.96 -36.77 20.42
CA ALA A 34 0.34 -35.94 19.39
C ALA A 34 -0.38 -34.71 19.99
N GLU A 35 -1.06 -34.87 21.12
CA GLU A 35 -1.70 -33.76 21.81
C GLU A 35 -0.68 -32.76 22.40
N ARG A 36 0.41 -33.26 23.00
CA ARG A 36 1.50 -32.40 23.49
C ARG A 36 2.15 -31.63 22.36
N ALA A 37 2.44 -32.30 21.23
CA ALA A 37 3.01 -31.66 20.05
C ALA A 37 2.08 -30.56 19.51
N LYS A 38 0.76 -30.81 19.47
CA LYS A 38 -0.23 -29.81 19.07
C LYS A 38 -0.24 -28.59 20.00
N ARG A 39 -0.19 -28.79 21.32
CA ARG A 39 -0.14 -27.69 22.30
C ARG A 39 1.12 -26.84 22.15
N VAL A 40 2.28 -27.47 21.93
CA VAL A 40 3.55 -26.75 21.69
C VAL A 40 3.50 -25.95 20.38
N ALA A 41 2.95 -26.52 19.31
CA ALA A 41 2.81 -25.82 18.03
C ALA A 41 1.86 -24.62 18.13
N GLU A 42 0.72 -24.77 18.83
CA GLU A 42 -0.24 -23.69 19.06
C GLU A 42 0.35 -22.56 19.93
N GLU A 43 1.07 -22.91 20.99
CA GLU A 43 1.74 -21.92 21.84
C GLU A 43 2.83 -21.15 21.07
N LYS A 44 3.61 -21.86 20.24
CA LYS A 44 4.61 -21.24 19.37
C LYS A 44 3.95 -20.26 18.39
N ALA A 45 2.89 -20.69 17.71
CA ALA A 45 2.13 -19.83 16.79
C ALA A 45 1.56 -18.59 17.48
N ARG A 46 1.07 -18.74 18.72
CA ARG A 46 0.57 -17.60 19.52
C ARG A 46 1.67 -16.62 19.89
N ARG A 47 2.85 -17.11 20.29
CA ARG A 47 4.01 -16.27 20.62
C ARG A 47 4.52 -15.51 19.39
N GLU A 48 4.61 -16.17 18.24
CA GLU A 48 5.02 -15.53 16.97
C GLU A 48 4.01 -14.45 16.52
N ALA A 49 2.71 -14.72 16.63
CA ALA A 49 1.67 -13.74 16.31
C ALA A 49 1.70 -12.51 17.24
N GLU A 50 1.94 -12.72 18.55
CA GLU A 50 2.09 -11.61 19.50
C GLU A 50 3.34 -10.76 19.21
N GLU A 51 4.45 -11.41 18.87
CA GLU A 51 5.68 -10.72 18.50
C GLU A 51 5.50 -9.90 17.21
N GLN A 52 4.84 -10.47 16.21
CA GLN A 52 4.52 -9.78 14.96
C GLN A 52 3.63 -8.57 15.21
N LYS A 53 2.60 -8.70 16.05
CA LYS A 53 1.73 -7.58 16.44
C LYS A 53 2.52 -6.47 17.13
N LYS A 54 3.41 -6.81 18.08
CA LYS A 54 4.28 -5.83 18.75
C LYS A 54 5.20 -5.10 17.78
N ARG A 55 5.73 -5.80 16.76
CA ARG A 55 6.55 -5.18 15.71
C ARG A 55 5.72 -4.19 14.87
N GLN A 56 4.51 -4.57 14.46
CA GLN A 56 3.60 -3.67 13.74
C GLN A 56 3.20 -2.43 14.56
N GLU A 57 2.89 -2.61 15.84
CA GLU A 57 2.54 -1.49 16.73
C GLU A 57 3.70 -0.49 16.86
N LYS A 58 4.96 -0.98 16.97
CA LYS A 58 6.15 -0.13 16.99
C LYS A 58 6.34 0.63 15.67
N GLU A 59 6.17 -0.04 14.52
CA GLU A 59 6.29 0.60 13.21
C GLU A 59 5.21 1.70 13.02
N ILE A 60 3.97 1.43 13.43
CA ILE A 60 2.88 2.41 13.37
C ILE A 60 3.17 3.60 14.28
N ALA A 61 3.66 3.36 15.50
CA ALA A 61 4.04 4.42 16.42
C ALA A 61 5.18 5.28 15.86
N GLU A 62 6.17 4.68 15.22
CA GLU A 62 7.27 5.40 14.57
C GLU A 62 6.79 6.24 13.38
N LYS A 63 5.96 5.66 12.50
CA LYS A 63 5.36 6.40 11.37
C LYS A 63 4.56 7.62 11.85
N LYS A 64 3.78 7.47 12.94
CA LYS A 64 3.05 8.60 13.54
C LYS A 64 3.99 9.70 14.03
N ARG A 65 5.10 9.35 14.69
CA ARG A 65 6.12 10.32 15.12
C ARG A 65 6.74 11.06 13.93
N ARG A 66 7.10 10.36 12.85
CA ARG A 66 7.64 10.98 11.63
C ARG A 66 6.65 11.94 10.98
N ILE A 67 5.36 11.60 10.95
CA ILE A 67 4.31 12.48 10.42
C ILE A 67 4.17 13.74 11.27
N GLU A 68 4.18 13.63 12.60
CA GLU A 68 4.10 14.78 13.49
C GLU A 68 5.32 15.70 13.36
N GLU A 69 6.51 15.13 13.29
CA GLU A 69 7.76 15.87 13.07
C GLU A 69 7.75 16.61 11.74
N ALA A 70 7.34 15.95 10.65
CA ALA A 70 7.20 16.60 9.34
C ALA A 70 6.18 17.75 9.36
N LYS A 71 5.09 17.61 10.10
CA LYS A 71 4.11 18.70 10.30
C LYS A 71 4.73 19.89 11.05
N ARG A 72 5.49 19.62 12.11
CA ARG A 72 6.20 20.66 12.88
C ARG A 72 7.25 21.37 12.02
N ALA A 73 8.02 20.64 11.24
CA ALA A 73 9.01 21.20 10.31
C ALA A 73 8.37 22.10 9.24
N LYS A 74 7.25 21.66 8.63
CA LYS A 74 6.50 22.49 7.68
C LYS A 74 5.96 23.78 8.31
N ALA A 75 5.42 23.69 9.53
CA ALA A 75 4.93 24.86 10.25
C ALA A 75 6.07 25.85 10.58
N ALA A 76 7.24 25.36 10.98
CA ALA A 76 8.42 26.18 11.22
C ALA A 76 8.91 26.86 9.95
N LYS A 77 8.99 26.14 8.82
CA LYS A 77 9.38 26.70 7.52
C LYS A 77 8.44 27.83 7.10
N LYS A 78 7.13 27.64 7.22
CA LYS A 78 6.14 28.68 6.89
C LYS A 78 6.33 29.95 7.73
N LYS A 79 6.60 29.81 9.04
CA LYS A 79 6.88 30.97 9.90
C LYS A 79 8.15 31.71 9.49
N LEU A 80 9.19 30.99 9.09
CA LEU A 80 10.44 31.61 8.61
C LEU A 80 10.21 32.35 7.28
N GLU A 81 9.46 31.76 6.36
CA GLU A 81 9.10 32.36 5.07
C GLU A 81 8.25 33.63 5.25
N GLU A 82 7.25 33.60 6.15
CA GLU A 82 6.43 34.77 6.49
C GLU A 82 7.28 35.90 7.13
N ALA A 83 8.22 35.54 8.01
CA ALA A 83 9.12 36.51 8.64
C ALA A 83 10.10 37.13 7.64
N GLU A 84 10.63 36.34 6.70
CA GLU A 84 11.50 36.82 5.63
C GLU A 84 10.76 37.77 4.69
N LYS A 85 9.55 37.39 4.26
CA LYS A 85 8.70 38.24 3.42
C LYS A 85 8.44 39.59 4.09
N LYS A 86 8.10 39.59 5.38
CA LYS A 86 7.88 40.83 6.15
C LYS A 86 9.13 41.71 6.20
N ARG A 87 10.32 41.12 6.42
CA ARG A 87 11.59 41.86 6.38
C ARG A 87 11.87 42.48 5.01
N GLN A 88 11.56 41.77 3.91
CA GLN A 88 11.73 42.30 2.56
C GLN A 88 10.77 43.46 2.26
N GLU A 89 9.52 43.36 2.70
CA GLU A 89 8.51 44.43 2.57
C GLU A 89 8.93 45.69 3.34
N GLU A 90 9.36 45.55 4.60
CA GLU A 90 9.88 46.65 5.41
C GLU A 90 11.11 47.34 4.77
N LEU A 91 12.02 46.55 4.18
CA LEU A 91 13.18 47.08 3.46
C LEU A 91 12.78 47.85 2.18
N ALA A 92 11.76 47.37 1.46
CA ALA A 92 11.26 48.02 0.26
C ALA A 92 10.56 49.35 0.59
N ASP A 93 9.75 49.37 1.66
CA ASP A 93 9.07 50.58 2.13
C ASP A 93 10.06 51.63 2.66
N ALA A 94 11.11 51.21 3.37
CA ALA A 94 12.18 52.10 3.79
C ALA A 94 12.91 52.75 2.59
N ARG A 95 13.09 52.01 1.49
CA ARG A 95 13.64 52.57 0.23
C ARG A 95 12.71 53.58 -0.41
N ARG A 96 11.40 53.29 -0.44
CA ARG A 96 10.37 54.21 -0.99
C ARG A 96 10.22 55.49 -0.17
N GLY A 97 10.28 55.41 1.16
CA GLY A 97 10.21 56.57 2.05
C GLY A 97 11.34 57.58 1.80
N LYS A 98 12.58 57.10 1.65
CA LYS A 98 13.74 57.95 1.32
C LYS A 98 13.62 58.64 -0.04
N ALA A 99 12.99 58.00 -1.03
CA ALA A 99 12.77 58.62 -2.34
C ALA A 99 11.73 59.76 -2.27
N ARG A 100 10.74 59.68 -1.37
CA ARG A 100 9.70 60.71 -1.22
C ARG A 100 10.17 61.96 -0.44
N GLU A 101 11.11 61.81 0.51
CA GLU A 101 11.68 62.96 1.23
C GLU A 101 12.61 63.82 0.36
N VAL A 102 13.18 63.27 -0.71
CA VAL A 102 14.12 64.00 -1.59
C VAL A 102 13.39 64.81 -2.69
N VAL A 103 12.06 64.67 -2.84
CA VAL A 103 11.25 65.35 -3.88
C VAL A 103 10.16 66.29 -3.32
N PRO A 104 10.48 67.36 -2.54
CA PRO A 104 9.54 68.48 -2.38
C PRO A 104 9.86 69.70 -3.26
N SER A 105 11.04 69.79 -3.87
CA SER A 105 11.50 71.07 -4.47
C SER A 105 11.21 71.29 -5.96
N GLN A 106 10.50 70.40 -6.67
CA GLN A 106 10.27 70.55 -8.13
C GLN A 106 8.81 70.79 -8.56
N LYS A 107 7.82 70.78 -7.65
CA LYS A 107 6.38 70.86 -8.02
C LYS A 107 5.82 72.28 -8.21
N ARG A 108 6.64 73.31 -8.45
CA ARG A 108 6.14 74.68 -8.77
C ARG A 108 6.57 75.24 -10.13
N VAL A 109 7.22 74.46 -10.99
CA VAL A 109 7.75 74.97 -12.29
C VAL A 109 7.14 74.25 -13.50
N ARG A 110 6.12 73.41 -13.33
CA ARG A 110 5.67 72.48 -14.39
C ARG A 110 4.16 72.57 -14.72
N ASP A 111 3.57 73.75 -14.57
CA ASP A 111 2.22 74.07 -15.10
C ASP A 111 2.27 74.88 -16.42
N ASP A 112 3.47 75.17 -16.97
CA ASP A 112 3.63 75.99 -18.19
C ASP A 112 4.24 75.26 -19.40
N ILE A 113 4.47 73.93 -19.33
CA ILE A 113 4.96 73.17 -20.48
C ILE A 113 3.83 72.33 -21.04
N SER A 114 3.13 72.93 -21.99
CA SER A 114 2.15 72.33 -22.88
C SER A 114 2.64 71.00 -23.49
N ASP A 115 1.74 70.03 -23.45
CA ASP A 115 1.68 68.84 -24.29
C ASP A 115 1.92 69.20 -25.77
N PRO A 116 2.96 68.64 -26.43
CA PRO A 116 2.66 67.57 -27.37
C PRO A 116 3.79 66.55 -27.51
N LEU A 117 3.49 65.27 -27.27
CA LEU A 117 3.92 64.10 -28.05
C LEU A 117 3.73 62.87 -27.16
N ASP A 118 2.63 62.16 -27.37
CA ASP A 118 2.58 60.72 -27.13
C ASP A 118 3.45 60.06 -28.21
N PRO A 119 4.68 59.59 -27.93
CA PRO A 119 5.24 58.52 -28.74
C PRO A 119 4.31 57.29 -28.58
N PRO A 120 4.00 56.57 -29.66
CA PRO A 120 3.10 55.44 -29.58
C PRO A 120 3.70 54.41 -28.63
N TYR A 121 2.96 54.11 -27.58
CA TYR A 121 3.26 53.00 -26.68
C TYR A 121 3.39 51.72 -27.52
N GLU A 122 4.59 51.12 -27.56
CA GLU A 122 4.75 49.75 -28.04
C GLU A 122 4.02 48.84 -27.05
N GLU A 123 2.92 48.22 -27.50
CA GLU A 123 2.33 47.06 -26.83
C GLU A 123 3.37 45.93 -26.80
N GLU A 124 4.19 45.89 -25.75
CA GLU A 124 4.83 44.64 -25.35
C GLU A 124 3.73 43.68 -24.91
N SER A 125 3.52 42.68 -25.76
CA SER A 125 2.69 41.51 -25.53
C SER A 125 3.16 40.76 -24.28
N MET A 126 2.63 41.15 -23.12
CA MET A 126 2.60 40.27 -21.97
C MET A 126 1.52 39.21 -22.21
N ASP A 127 1.96 38.02 -22.62
CA ASP A 127 1.21 36.79 -22.48
C ASP A 127 0.68 36.68 -21.04
N ASN A 128 -0.57 37.09 -20.84
CA ASN A 128 -1.31 36.80 -19.64
C ASN A 128 -1.88 35.39 -19.77
N ASP A 129 -1.06 34.40 -19.45
CA ASP A 129 -1.51 33.06 -19.07
C ASP A 129 -2.19 33.18 -17.69
N SER A 130 -3.36 33.80 -17.69
CA SER A 130 -4.28 33.80 -16.56
C SER A 130 -4.96 32.44 -16.52
N GLU A 131 -4.28 31.47 -15.91
CA GLU A 131 -4.95 30.35 -15.24
C GLU A 131 -5.92 30.95 -14.21
N ARG A 132 -7.15 31.13 -14.67
CA ARG A 132 -8.26 31.64 -13.89
C ARG A 132 -8.72 30.53 -12.96
N ASP A 133 -8.42 30.69 -11.68
CA ASP A 133 -9.04 29.99 -10.55
C ASP A 133 -10.58 30.08 -10.69
N GLU A 134 -11.22 29.04 -11.22
CA GLU A 134 -12.67 28.85 -11.06
C GLU A 134 -12.93 28.30 -9.65
N GLU A 135 -13.39 29.19 -8.78
CA GLU A 135 -14.02 28.91 -7.48
C GLU A 135 -14.90 27.64 -7.51
N PRO A 136 -14.83 26.77 -6.48
CA PRO A 136 -15.77 25.68 -6.35
C PRO A 136 -17.13 26.22 -5.92
N ARG A 137 -18.08 26.26 -6.87
CA ARG A 137 -19.50 26.46 -6.56
C ARG A 137 -20.01 25.40 -5.56
N ALA A 138 -20.63 25.91 -4.51
CA ALA A 138 -21.31 25.20 -3.42
C ALA A 138 -22.30 24.10 -3.88
N PRO A 139 -22.60 23.10 -3.02
CA PRO A 139 -23.11 21.79 -3.42
C PRO A 139 -24.62 21.81 -3.69
N LYS A 140 -25.04 21.24 -4.82
CA LYS A 140 -26.46 21.02 -5.12
C LYS A 140 -26.87 19.56 -4.92
N LYS A 141 -27.85 19.42 -4.02
CA LYS A 141 -28.96 18.46 -3.99
C LYS A 141 -28.67 17.00 -3.64
N LYS A 142 -29.09 16.68 -2.41
CA LYS A 142 -29.58 15.39 -1.93
C LYS A 142 -30.41 14.65 -3.00
N ARG A 143 -30.02 13.41 -3.31
CA ARG A 143 -30.97 12.35 -3.67
C ARG A 143 -30.98 11.31 -2.56
N LYS A 144 -32.20 10.94 -2.18
CA LYS A 144 -32.58 9.95 -1.17
C LYS A 144 -32.03 8.56 -1.54
N GLY A 145 -31.88 7.75 -0.50
CA GLY A 145 -31.18 6.47 -0.46
C GLY A 145 -31.36 5.55 -1.67
N ASN A 146 -30.25 4.89 -2.02
CA ASN A 146 -30.27 3.54 -2.56
C ASN A 146 -29.47 2.66 -1.61
N ASN A 147 -30.14 1.61 -1.15
CA ASN A 147 -29.64 0.51 -0.33
C ASN A 147 -28.27 0.03 -0.81
N ALA A 148 -27.22 0.32 -0.04
CA ALA A 148 -25.98 -0.44 -0.10
C ALA A 148 -26.19 -1.71 0.72
N GLN A 149 -26.72 -2.77 0.09
CA GLN A 149 -26.40 -4.10 0.58
C GLN A 149 -24.91 -4.34 0.35
N PRO A 150 -24.20 -4.96 1.30
CA PRO A 150 -22.82 -5.38 1.09
C PRO A 150 -22.83 -6.48 0.03
N ILE A 151 -22.29 -6.19 -1.15
CA ILE A 151 -22.03 -7.22 -2.15
C ILE A 151 -20.87 -8.03 -1.60
N ALA A 152 -21.18 -9.21 -1.08
CA ALA A 152 -20.20 -10.19 -0.67
C ALA A 152 -19.33 -10.59 -1.87
N SER A 153 -18.02 -10.58 -1.63
CA SER A 153 -17.00 -11.45 -2.19
C SER A 153 -17.37 -12.22 -3.47
N THR A 154 -17.01 -11.65 -4.62
CA THR A 154 -16.64 -12.48 -5.78
C THR A 154 -15.19 -12.19 -6.14
N SER A 155 -14.37 -13.19 -5.87
CA SER A 155 -13.03 -13.39 -6.38
C SER A 155 -13.02 -13.26 -7.90
N SER A 156 -12.68 -12.08 -8.41
CA SER A 156 -12.34 -11.82 -9.80
C SER A 156 -11.61 -10.49 -9.81
N ALA A 157 -10.28 -10.50 -9.67
CA ALA A 157 -9.50 -9.29 -9.88
C ALA A 157 -9.76 -8.84 -11.32
N GLN A 158 -10.63 -7.85 -11.50
CA GLN A 158 -10.81 -7.22 -12.81
C GLN A 158 -9.46 -6.66 -13.22
N PRO A 159 -8.99 -6.90 -14.46
CA PRO A 159 -7.67 -6.44 -14.88
C PRO A 159 -7.59 -4.93 -14.71
N ALA A 160 -6.71 -4.44 -13.85
CA ALA A 160 -6.45 -3.02 -13.70
C ALA A 160 -5.20 -2.66 -14.51
N CYS A 161 -5.17 -1.50 -15.17
CA CYS A 161 -3.94 -1.06 -15.84
C CYS A 161 -2.85 -0.76 -14.80
N ALA A 162 -1.58 -1.02 -15.15
CA ALA A 162 -0.45 -0.90 -14.23
C ALA A 162 -0.42 0.45 -13.48
N ARG A 163 -0.80 1.52 -14.18
CA ARG A 163 -0.78 2.88 -13.63
C ARG A 163 -1.88 3.15 -12.58
N CYS A 164 -3.02 2.46 -12.68
CA CYS A 164 -4.04 2.52 -11.64
C CYS A 164 -3.65 1.65 -10.44
N VAL A 165 -3.01 0.51 -10.67
CA VAL A 165 -2.47 -0.34 -9.58
C VAL A 165 -1.41 0.42 -8.78
N GLU A 166 -0.46 1.05 -9.46
CA GLU A 166 0.64 1.80 -8.83
C GLU A 166 0.16 2.98 -7.99
N ARG A 167 -1.01 3.53 -8.33
CA ARG A 167 -1.62 4.68 -7.65
C ARG A 167 -2.78 4.29 -6.74
N GLU A 168 -3.05 3.00 -6.59
CA GLU A 168 -4.19 2.46 -5.83
C GLU A 168 -5.53 3.12 -6.22
N LEU A 169 -5.72 3.39 -7.52
CA LEU A 169 -6.92 4.01 -8.08
C LEU A 169 -7.91 2.95 -8.61
N ASP A 170 -9.21 3.21 -8.46
CA ASP A 170 -10.26 2.35 -9.01
C ASP A 170 -10.21 2.36 -10.56
N CYS A 171 -9.78 1.26 -11.15
CA CYS A 171 -9.56 1.13 -12.58
C CYS A 171 -10.80 0.59 -13.29
N ARG A 172 -11.67 1.48 -13.79
CA ARG A 172 -12.84 1.07 -14.56
C ARG A 172 -12.56 1.02 -16.07
N PRO A 173 -12.85 -0.11 -16.76
CA PRO A 173 -12.86 -0.17 -18.22
C PRO A 173 -14.01 0.69 -18.73
N GLN A 174 -13.73 1.51 -19.75
CA GLN A 174 -14.74 2.42 -20.31
C GLN A 174 -15.55 1.78 -21.44
N ASP A 175 -15.00 0.83 -22.18
CA ASP A 175 -15.67 0.20 -23.33
C ASP A 175 -15.34 -1.30 -23.44
N GLN A 176 -16.33 -2.11 -23.87
CA GLN A 176 -16.17 -3.54 -24.19
C GLN A 176 -15.45 -3.78 -25.52
N SER A 177 -15.22 -2.73 -26.32
CA SER A 177 -14.35 -2.82 -27.48
C SER A 177 -12.90 -2.70 -27.01
N ASN A 178 -12.05 -3.60 -27.50
CA ASN A 178 -10.65 -3.81 -27.10
C ASN A 178 -9.70 -2.61 -27.37
N THR A 179 -10.02 -1.41 -26.90
CA THR A 179 -9.23 -0.20 -27.19
C THR A 179 -8.86 0.64 -25.96
N VAL A 180 -7.71 0.25 -25.39
CA VAL A 180 -6.54 1.11 -25.05
C VAL A 180 -6.66 2.26 -24.03
N SER A 181 -7.71 2.46 -23.23
CA SER A 181 -7.53 3.31 -22.03
C SER A 181 -8.52 3.10 -20.89
N CYS A 182 -8.04 3.23 -19.65
CA CYS A 182 -8.87 3.29 -18.45
C CYS A 182 -9.50 4.69 -18.31
N TYR A 183 -10.66 4.81 -17.63
CA TYR A 183 -11.34 6.10 -17.44
C TYR A 183 -10.42 7.19 -16.85
N HIS A 184 -9.64 6.84 -15.82
CA HIS A 184 -8.68 7.75 -15.18
C HIS A 184 -7.57 8.21 -16.12
N CYS A 185 -7.10 7.30 -16.96
CA CYS A 185 -6.00 7.49 -17.89
C CYS A 185 -6.44 8.44 -19.00
N ARG A 186 -7.65 8.22 -19.54
CA ARG A 186 -8.29 9.11 -20.52
C ARG A 186 -8.50 10.52 -19.96
N LYS A 187 -9.04 10.65 -18.75
CA LYS A 187 -9.25 11.96 -18.10
C LYS A 187 -7.94 12.71 -17.90
N SER A 188 -6.85 11.98 -17.63
CA SER A 188 -5.52 12.55 -17.44
C SER A 188 -4.76 12.78 -18.76
N LYS A 189 -5.37 12.52 -19.92
CA LYS A 189 -4.72 12.51 -21.25
C LYS A 189 -3.46 11.63 -21.30
N VAL A 190 -3.47 10.54 -20.51
CA VAL A 190 -2.39 9.56 -20.41
C VAL A 190 -2.81 8.30 -21.14
N HIS A 191 -1.99 7.86 -22.10
CA HIS A 191 -2.18 6.58 -22.77
C HIS A 191 -1.87 5.42 -21.81
N CYS A 192 -2.75 4.42 -21.72
CA CYS A 192 -2.49 3.19 -20.97
C CYS A 192 -3.01 1.95 -21.71
N SER A 193 -2.16 0.97 -21.95
CA SER A 193 -2.64 -0.29 -22.52
C SER A 193 -3.27 -1.15 -21.43
N TRP A 194 -4.50 -1.63 -21.64
CA TRP A 194 -5.07 -2.71 -20.84
C TRP A 194 -4.31 -4.04 -21.04
N ASN A 195 -3.55 -4.14 -22.13
CA ASN A 195 -2.77 -5.31 -22.51
C ASN A 195 -1.37 -5.36 -21.91
N ASP A 196 -0.98 -4.40 -21.07
CA ASP A 196 0.10 -4.63 -20.11
C ASP A 196 -0.44 -5.52 -18.99
N ARG A 197 -0.80 -6.76 -19.36
CA ARG A 197 -0.60 -7.90 -18.48
C ARG A 197 0.82 -7.72 -18.00
N VAL A 198 0.94 -7.35 -16.73
CA VAL A 198 2.19 -7.43 -16.00
C VAL A 198 2.78 -8.78 -16.40
N LYS A 199 3.86 -8.77 -17.19
CA LYS A 199 4.79 -9.90 -17.26
C LYS A 199 5.51 -9.96 -15.90
N SER A 200 4.75 -9.95 -14.81
CA SER A 200 5.15 -10.58 -13.58
C SER A 200 5.05 -12.04 -13.93
N ASN A 201 6.19 -12.71 -14.02
CA ASN A 201 6.25 -14.16 -14.13
C ASN A 201 5.11 -14.77 -13.34
N PRO A 202 4.16 -15.45 -14.00
CA PRO A 202 3.26 -16.29 -13.26
C PRO A 202 4.15 -17.38 -12.66
N ILE A 203 4.48 -17.24 -11.38
CA ILE A 203 4.52 -18.41 -10.49
C ILE A 203 3.05 -18.81 -10.32
N VAL A 204 2.42 -19.18 -11.43
CA VAL A 204 1.19 -19.94 -11.48
C VAL A 204 1.71 -21.31 -11.83
N GLY A 205 1.77 -22.15 -10.79
CA GLY A 205 1.81 -23.58 -10.98
C GLY A 205 0.71 -23.93 -11.98
N ASP A 206 1.15 -24.57 -13.05
CA ASP A 206 0.31 -25.16 -14.06
C ASP A 206 -0.69 -26.09 -13.36
N ALA A 207 -1.94 -25.64 -13.21
CA ALA A 207 -3.02 -26.42 -12.60
C ALA A 207 -3.56 -27.49 -13.56
N SER A 208 -2.66 -28.11 -14.33
CA SER A 208 -2.96 -29.21 -15.25
C SER A 208 -1.99 -30.39 -15.19
N GLN A 209 -1.04 -30.41 -14.23
CA GLN A 209 -0.26 -31.62 -13.92
C GLN A 209 -0.31 -31.98 -12.43
N PRO A 210 -1.17 -32.91 -12.02
CA PRO A 210 -1.18 -33.44 -10.67
C PRO A 210 -0.24 -34.64 -10.56
N THR A 211 1.08 -34.48 -10.73
CA THR A 211 2.02 -35.60 -10.48
C THR A 211 3.41 -35.20 -9.96
N ASP A 212 3.97 -34.03 -10.30
CA ASP A 212 5.42 -33.79 -10.06
C ASP A 212 5.80 -33.24 -8.66
N PHE A 213 4.86 -32.66 -7.90
CA PHE A 213 5.21 -32.09 -6.59
C PHE A 213 5.36 -33.15 -5.50
N TYR A 214 4.59 -34.25 -5.58
CA TYR A 214 4.68 -35.35 -4.63
C TYR A 214 5.92 -36.22 -4.88
N GLU A 215 6.31 -36.47 -6.14
CA GLU A 215 7.56 -37.19 -6.45
C GLU A 215 8.82 -36.42 -6.03
N ARG A 216 8.81 -35.08 -6.09
CA ARG A 216 9.97 -34.28 -5.65
C ARG A 216 10.09 -34.15 -4.13
N VAL A 217 8.98 -34.25 -3.40
CA VAL A 217 8.99 -34.23 -1.92
C VAL A 217 9.22 -35.64 -1.35
N VAL A 218 8.72 -36.70 -2.00
CA VAL A 218 8.96 -38.09 -1.59
C VAL A 218 10.35 -38.58 -2.05
N GLY A 219 10.79 -38.23 -3.25
CA GLY A 219 12.14 -38.56 -3.74
C GLY A 219 13.28 -37.88 -2.98
N ALA A 220 13.00 -36.80 -2.23
CA ALA A 220 13.97 -36.17 -1.32
C ALA A 220 14.07 -36.87 0.05
N MET A 221 13.15 -37.79 0.38
CA MET A 221 13.20 -38.62 1.60
C MET A 221 13.73 -40.05 1.37
N GLU A 222 13.81 -40.54 0.13
CA GLU A 222 14.44 -41.83 -0.20
C GLU A 222 15.97 -41.76 -0.35
N GLY A 223 16.59 -40.58 -0.21
CA GLY A 223 18.05 -40.39 -0.29
C GLY A 223 18.81 -40.43 1.03
N ILE A 224 18.16 -40.73 2.17
CA ILE A 224 18.77 -40.68 3.52
C ILE A 224 18.98 -42.08 4.14
N GLN A 225 18.96 -43.16 3.34
CA GLN A 225 19.25 -44.53 3.80
C GLN A 225 20.45 -45.21 3.10
N ASP A 226 21.53 -44.47 2.79
CA ASP A 226 22.74 -45.07 2.22
C ASP A 226 24.06 -44.58 2.84
N SER A 227 24.08 -44.40 4.17
CA SER A 227 25.33 -44.30 4.94
C SER A 227 25.15 -44.67 6.42
N MET A 228 25.46 -45.94 6.69
CA MET A 228 25.65 -46.63 7.99
C MET A 228 24.44 -47.25 8.68
#